data_AF-A0A496BQ36-F1
#
_entry.id   AF-A0A496BQ36-F1
#
_cell.length_a   1.000
_cell.length_b   1.000
_cell.length_c   1.000
_cell.angle_alpha   90.00
_cell.angle_beta   90.00
_cell.angle_gamma   90.00
#
_symmetry.space_group_name_H-M   'P 1'
#
loop_
_entity.id
_entity.type
_entity.pdbx_description
1 polymer ?
#
loop_
_entity_poly.entity_id
_entity_poly.type
_entity_poly.pdbx_seq_one_letter_code
_entity_poly.pdbx_strand_id
1 'polypeptide(L)'
;MNTYYNKELAYKYIKETINDGLNKMGNPQLSDLICDAWIKYSRDILELTTKSYNPSILLNYLRIISSFNSSTPPFQKISICLEYLIGILKLL
;
A
#
# COMPACT_ATOMS: atom_id res chain seq x y z
N MET A 1 16.10 13.78 -17.84
CA MET A 1 15.07 12.88 -18.38
C MET A 1 15.71 11.54 -18.68
N ASN A 2 15.58 10.58 -17.77
CA ASN A 2 15.73 9.14 -18.01
C ASN A 2 15.20 8.43 -16.76
N THR A 3 13.88 8.45 -16.55
CA THR A 3 13.26 7.65 -15.49
C THR A 3 13.19 6.22 -15.97
N TYR A 4 14.35 5.55 -15.97
CA TYR A 4 14.42 4.10 -16.09
C TYR A 4 13.60 3.56 -14.92
N TYR A 5 12.38 3.10 -15.22
CA TYR A 5 11.53 2.47 -14.23
C TYR A 5 12.29 1.27 -13.68
N ASN A 6 12.79 1.40 -12.45
CA ASN A 6 13.52 0.32 -11.80
C ASN A 6 12.50 -0.64 -11.20
N LYS A 7 12.03 -1.55 -12.06
CA LYS A 7 11.06 -2.59 -11.74
C LYS A 7 11.48 -3.44 -10.55
N GLU A 8 12.77 -3.74 -10.41
CA GLU A 8 13.30 -4.52 -9.28
C GLU A 8 13.18 -3.75 -7.96
N LEU A 9 13.48 -2.45 -7.99
CA LEU A 9 13.35 -1.58 -6.82
C LEU A 9 11.88 -1.41 -6.42
N ALA A 10 10.98 -1.24 -7.40
CA ALA A 10 9.54 -1.18 -7.17
C ALA A 10 9.01 -2.48 -6.56
N TYR A 11 9.40 -3.63 -7.11
CA TYR A 11 9.05 -4.94 -6.58
C TYR A 11 9.53 -5.10 -5.12
N LYS A 12 10.79 -4.74 -4.84
CA LYS A 12 11.36 -4.81 -3.49
C LYS A 12 10.56 -3.99 -2.48
N TYR A 13 10.32 -2.70 -2.76
CA TYR A 13 9.64 -1.83 -1.81
C TYR A 13 8.17 -2.21 -1.59
N ILE A 14 7.46 -2.62 -2.65
CA ILE A 14 6.07 -3.08 -2.50
C ILE A 14 6.03 -4.38 -1.69
N LYS A 15 6.95 -5.32 -1.92
CA LYS A 15 7.04 -6.56 -1.14
C LYS A 15 7.34 -6.29 0.34
N GLU A 16 8.27 -5.39 0.63
CA GLU A 16 8.57 -4.98 2.01
C GLU A 16 7.36 -4.33 2.70
N THR A 17 6.62 -3.50 1.97
CA THR A 17 5.38 -2.87 2.45
C THR A 17 4.28 -3.88 2.77
N ILE A 18 4.12 -4.90 1.91
CA ILE A 18 3.19 -6.02 2.14
C ILE A 18 3.57 -6.78 3.42
N ASN A 19 4.84 -7.12 3.57
CA ASN A 19 5.33 -7.84 4.75
C ASN A 19 5.10 -7.04 6.04
N ASP A 20 5.38 -5.73 6.04
CA ASP A 20 5.12 -4.89 7.21
C ASP A 20 3.62 -4.82 7.53
N GLY A 21 2.75 -4.73 6.52
CA GLY A 21 1.29 -4.73 6.72
C GLY A 21 0.77 -6.04 7.30
N LEU A 22 1.25 -7.19 6.82
CA LEU A 22 0.94 -8.50 7.40
C LEU A 22 1.40 -8.59 8.86
N ASN A 23 2.59 -8.05 9.18
CA ASN A 23 3.07 -7.97 10.56
C ASN A 23 2.16 -7.07 11.43
N LYS A 24 1.64 -5.96 10.90
CA LYS A 24 0.66 -5.11 11.65
C LYS A 24 -0.64 -5.85 11.91
N MET A 25 -1.13 -6.67 10.98
CA MET A 25 -2.34 -7.48 11.19
C MET A 25 -2.15 -8.56 12.25
N GLY A 26 -0.94 -9.08 12.39
CA GLY A 26 -0.59 -10.02 13.47
C GLY A 26 -0.43 -9.36 14.84
N ASN A 27 -0.47 -8.02 14.93
CA ASN A 27 -0.32 -7.30 16.21
C ASN A 27 -1.66 -7.28 16.98
N PRO A 28 -1.74 -7.87 18.19
CA PRO A 28 -2.95 -7.82 19.01
C PRO A 28 -3.38 -6.40 19.42
N GLN A 29 -2.48 -5.43 19.33
CA GLN A 29 -2.70 -4.03 19.66
C GLN A 29 -2.89 -3.14 18.42
N LEU A 30 -3.36 -3.70 17.30
CA LEU A 30 -3.62 -2.94 16.09
C LEU A 30 -4.68 -1.84 16.35
N SER A 31 -4.21 -0.60 16.50
CA SER A 31 -5.03 0.58 16.70
C SER A 31 -5.25 1.34 15.39
N ASP A 32 -6.24 2.24 15.36
CA ASP A 32 -6.46 3.17 14.24
C ASP A 32 -5.20 3.98 13.92
N LEU A 33 -4.46 4.43 14.94
CA LEU A 33 -3.23 5.19 14.75
C LEU A 33 -2.16 4.38 13.99
N ILE A 34 -1.98 3.11 14.35
CA ILE A 34 -1.02 2.21 13.67
C ILE A 34 -1.48 1.95 12.23
N CYS A 35 -2.78 1.74 12.04
CA CYS A 35 -3.36 1.53 10.73
C CYS A 35 -3.19 2.76 9.82
N ASP A 36 -3.53 3.95 10.28
CA ASP A 36 -3.43 5.18 9.51
C ASP A 36 -1.97 5.51 9.15
N ALA A 37 -1.04 5.28 10.09
CA ALA A 37 0.38 5.42 9.84
C ALA A 37 0.87 4.46 8.75
N TRP A 38 0.42 3.20 8.79
CA TRP A 38 0.78 2.21 7.77
C TRP A 38 0.16 2.53 6.40
N ILE A 39 -1.11 2.97 6.35
CA ILE A 39 -1.77 3.39 5.10
C ILE A 39 -1.07 4.59 4.47
N LYS A 40 -0.61 5.54 5.27
CA LYS A 40 0.20 6.66 4.79
C LYS A 40 1.51 6.16 4.20
N TYR A 41 2.23 5.30 4.93
CA TYR A 41 3.47 4.71 4.48
C TYR A 41 3.32 3.95 3.15
N SER A 42 2.31 3.08 3.04
CA SER A 42 2.08 2.29 1.82
C SER A 42 1.72 3.16 0.60
N ARG A 43 0.95 4.24 0.82
CA ARG A 43 0.66 5.23 -0.22
C ARG A 43 1.95 5.90 -0.71
N ASP A 44 2.80 6.34 0.20
CA ASP A 44 4.04 7.04 -0.14
C ASP A 44 4.99 6.10 -0.91
N ILE A 45 5.02 4.80 -0.58
CA ILE A 45 5.74 3.78 -1.36
C ILE A 45 5.17 3.61 -2.76
N LEU A 46 3.84 3.55 -2.91
CA LEU A 46 3.23 3.47 -4.24
C LEU A 46 3.50 4.72 -5.08
N GLU A 47 3.48 5.90 -4.48
CA GLU A 47 3.85 7.13 -5.19
C GLU A 47 5.30 7.06 -5.68
N LEU A 48 6.24 6.68 -4.80
CA LEU A 48 7.65 6.56 -5.13
C LEU A 48 7.89 5.56 -6.28
N THR A 49 7.18 4.43 -6.26
CA THR A 49 7.45 3.30 -7.15
C THR A 49 6.67 3.35 -8.46
N THR A 50 5.50 4.00 -8.51
CA THR A 50 4.59 3.90 -9.67
C THR A 50 4.30 5.22 -10.38
N LYS A 51 4.57 6.39 -9.77
CA LYS A 51 4.21 7.71 -10.33
C LYS A 51 4.76 7.95 -11.74
N SER A 52 5.96 7.47 -12.03
CA SER A 52 6.60 7.68 -13.34
C SER A 52 6.33 6.55 -14.35
N TYR A 53 5.73 5.44 -13.91
CA TYR A 53 5.49 4.25 -14.74
C TYR A 53 4.01 4.03 -15.05
N ASN A 54 3.17 3.99 -14.00
CA ASN A 54 1.73 3.81 -14.14
C ASN A 54 1.00 4.55 -13.01
N PRO A 55 0.71 5.86 -13.20
CA PRO A 55 0.01 6.69 -12.21
C PRO A 55 -1.35 6.15 -11.78
N SER A 56 -2.01 5.35 -12.62
CA SER A 56 -3.32 4.76 -12.32
C SER A 56 -3.28 3.82 -11.12
N ILE A 57 -2.11 3.23 -10.82
CA ILE A 57 -1.93 2.40 -9.62
C ILE A 57 -2.14 3.24 -8.36
N LEU A 58 -1.43 4.37 -8.25
CA LEU A 58 -1.60 5.28 -7.12
C LEU A 58 -3.04 5.82 -7.05
N LEU A 59 -3.62 6.24 -8.19
CA LEU A 59 -4.98 6.79 -8.22
C LEU A 59 -6.04 5.78 -7.72
N ASN A 60 -5.93 4.51 -8.13
CA ASN A 60 -6.84 3.46 -7.66
C ASN A 60 -6.63 3.15 -6.17
N TYR A 61 -5.39 3.19 -5.69
CA TYR A 61 -5.12 3.05 -4.26
C TYR A 61 -5.73 4.18 -3.43
N LEU A 62 -5.62 5.43 -3.90
CA LEU A 62 -6.27 6.58 -3.24
C LEU A 62 -7.80 6.43 -3.20
N ARG A 63 -8.42 5.89 -4.25
CA ARG A 63 -9.85 5.58 -4.28
C ARG A 63 -10.23 4.56 -3.20
N ILE A 64 -9.43 3.50 -3.04
CA ILE A 64 -9.63 2.51 -1.96
C ILE A 64 -9.58 3.20 -0.60
N ILE A 65 -8.53 3.97 -0.32
CA ILE A 65 -8.40 4.67 0.96
C ILE A 65 -9.59 5.60 1.21
N SER A 66 -10.03 6.34 0.18
CA SER A 66 -11.18 7.25 0.29
C SER A 66 -12.53 6.56 0.52
N SER A 67 -12.62 5.25 0.24
CA SER A 67 -13.83 4.46 0.49
C SER A 67 -14.00 4.07 1.96
N PHE A 68 -12.94 4.19 2.77
CA PHE A 68 -13.00 3.89 4.19
C PHE A 68 -13.81 4.95 4.93
N ASN A 69 -14.65 4.51 5.86
CA ASN A 69 -15.43 5.37 6.75
C ASN A 69 -15.02 5.14 8.22
N SER A 70 -15.57 5.94 9.13
CA SER A 70 -15.32 5.85 10.58
C SER A 70 -15.68 4.49 11.19
N SER A 71 -16.53 3.70 10.51
CA SER A 71 -16.95 2.38 10.96
C SER A 71 -16.09 1.24 10.41
N THR A 72 -15.15 1.53 9.51
CA THR A 72 -14.28 0.51 8.92
C THR A 72 -13.15 0.16 9.90
N PRO A 73 -13.07 -1.07 10.43
CA PRO A 73 -12.07 -1.43 11.41
C PRO A 73 -10.63 -1.39 10.85
N PRO A 74 -9.61 -1.07 11.67
CA PRO A 74 -8.19 -1.09 11.28
C PRO A 74 -7.77 -2.32 10.49
N PHE A 75 -8.14 -3.50 10.98
CA PHE A 75 -7.82 -4.77 10.35
C PHE A 75 -8.38 -4.87 8.93
N GLN A 76 -9.64 -4.45 8.74
CA GLN A 76 -10.31 -4.48 7.44
C GLN A 76 -9.67 -3.50 6.47
N LYS A 77 -9.33 -2.28 6.92
CA LYS A 77 -8.62 -1.29 6.10
C LYS A 77 -7.28 -1.85 5.59
N ILE A 78 -6.47 -2.43 6.48
CA ILE A 78 -5.18 -3.03 6.11
C ILE A 78 -5.38 -4.20 5.15
N SER A 79 -6.35 -5.09 5.41
CA SER A 79 -6.63 -6.23 4.52
C SER A 79 -6.92 -5.81 3.09
N ILE A 80 -7.82 -4.84 2.88
CA ILE A 80 -8.18 -4.35 1.54
C ILE A 80 -6.97 -3.70 0.85
N CYS A 81 -6.21 -2.89 1.59
CA CYS A 81 -4.98 -2.30 1.08
C CYS A 81 -3.95 -3.35 0.69
N LEU A 82 -3.78 -4.42 1.48
CA LEU A 82 -2.85 -5.52 1.18
C LEU A 82 -3.28 -6.31 -0.05
N GLU A 83 -4.56 -6.63 -0.18
CA GLU A 83 -5.09 -7.31 -1.37
C GLU A 83 -4.74 -6.55 -2.65
N TYR A 84 -4.91 -5.22 -2.62
CA TYR A 84 -4.51 -4.37 -3.73
C TYR A 84 -3.00 -4.41 -4.00
N LEU A 85 -2.17 -4.22 -2.98
CA LEU A 85 -0.70 -4.24 -3.10
C LEU A 85 -0.18 -5.59 -3.62
N ILE A 86 -0.74 -6.70 -3.16
CA ILE A 86 -0.42 -8.06 -3.66
C ILE A 86 -0.78 -8.19 -5.14
N GLY A 87 -1.93 -7.62 -5.55
CA GLY A 87 -2.32 -7.54 -6.95
C GLY A 87 -1.29 -6.79 -7.79
N ILE A 88 -0.82 -5.63 -7.30
CA ILE A 88 0.22 -4.84 -7.98
C ILE A 88 1.54 -5.60 -8.05
N LEU A 89 1.97 -6.26 -6.98
CA LEU A 89 3.22 -7.01 -6.95
C LEU A 89 3.26 -8.12 -8.02
N LYS A 90 2.11 -8.73 -8.36
CA LYS A 90 2.00 -9.74 -9.43
C LYS A 90 2.10 -9.15 -10.84
N LEU A 91 1.84 -7.85 -11.00
CA LEU A 91 1.93 -7.12 -12.28
C LEU A 91 3.32 -6.53 -12.52
N LEU A 92 4.15 -6.47 -11.47
CA LEU A 92 5.56 -6.16 -11.56
C LEU A 92 6.32 -7.45 -11.87
#